data_AF-A0A9D2R177-F1
#
_entry.id   AF-A0A9D2R177-F1
#
_cell.length_a   1.000
_cell.length_b   1.000
_cell.length_c   1.000
_cell.angle_alpha   90.00
_cell.angle_beta   90.00
_cell.angle_gamma   90.00
#
_symmetry.space_group_name_H-M   'P 1'
#
loop_
_entity.id
_entity.type
_entity.pdbx_description
1 polymer ?
#
loop_
_entity_poly.entity_id
_entity_poly.type
_entity_poly.pdbx_seq_one_letter_code
_entity_poly.pdbx_strand_id
1 'polypeptide(L)'
;MIRKIGKVLQLFPIRQFLIRYQAAILHSSRIKICGKAILFTAPSQTGKTTQARLWNKYENAELLSNDRTIIRQSGGKFMTYGYPVDGSSPAYCNEEAPLGAVVILKQGPENRIERMRMPRALKLLMEQTVSDVWNCEELTEIQSLWLELMELYPVYQLTCRPDREAVQCLKERLVKDGVIIYGDDD
;
A
#
# COMPACT_ATOMS: atom_id res chain seq x y z
N MET A 1 -29.75 -16.36 2.80
CA MET A 1 -29.40 -16.49 4.24
C MET A 1 -27.89 -16.50 4.38
N ILE A 2 -27.28 -15.40 4.84
CA ILE A 2 -25.82 -15.28 4.98
C ILE A 2 -25.40 -16.08 6.22
N ARG A 3 -24.84 -17.28 6.04
CA ARG A 3 -24.50 -18.23 7.14
C ARG A 3 -23.02 -18.18 7.59
N LYS A 4 -22.22 -17.20 7.15
CA LYS A 4 -20.82 -17.05 7.58
C LYS A 4 -20.62 -15.69 8.22
N ILE A 5 -20.14 -15.66 9.46
CA ILE A 5 -19.91 -14.42 10.23
C ILE A 5 -18.96 -13.45 9.51
N GLY A 6 -17.97 -13.96 8.77
CA GLY A 6 -17.09 -13.12 7.94
C GLY A 6 -17.82 -12.30 6.88
N LYS A 7 -18.92 -12.82 6.30
CA LYS A 7 -19.76 -12.04 5.37
C LYS A 7 -20.58 -10.97 6.08
N VAL A 8 -20.93 -11.15 7.36
CA VAL A 8 -21.61 -10.14 8.17
C VAL A 8 -20.64 -9.02 8.54
N LEU A 9 -19.40 -9.36 8.90
CA LEU A 9 -18.35 -8.37 9.17
C LEU A 9 -17.99 -7.55 7.92
N GLN A 10 -18.09 -8.11 6.71
CA GLN A 10 -17.95 -7.36 5.45
C GLN A 10 -19.08 -6.35 5.20
N LEU A 11 -20.24 -6.53 5.84
CA LEU A 11 -21.37 -5.58 5.76
C LEU A 11 -21.25 -4.46 6.78
N PHE A 12 -20.34 -4.58 7.76
CA PHE A 12 -20.11 -3.54 8.74
C PHE A 12 -19.50 -2.31 8.04
N PRO A 13 -20.01 -1.09 8.28
CA PRO A 13 -19.56 0.11 7.58
C PRO A 13 -18.22 0.61 8.14
N ILE A 14 -17.24 -0.29 8.33
CA ILE A 14 -15.91 -0.01 8.88
C ILE A 14 -15.27 1.16 8.15
N ARG A 15 -15.40 1.23 6.81
CA ARG A 15 -14.87 2.33 6.00
C ARG A 15 -15.38 3.72 6.45
N GLN A 16 -16.67 3.84 6.78
CA GLN A 16 -17.28 5.10 7.20
C GLN A 16 -16.82 5.53 8.59
N PHE A 17 -16.43 4.57 9.43
CA PHE A 17 -15.82 4.87 10.73
C PHE A 17 -14.35 5.23 10.60
N LEU A 18 -13.59 4.54 9.74
CA LEU A 18 -12.15 4.76 9.58
C LEU A 18 -11.81 6.19 9.17
N ILE A 19 -12.63 6.83 8.33
CA ILE A 19 -12.34 8.19 7.88
C ILE A 19 -12.36 9.20 9.04
N ARG A 20 -13.22 8.99 10.05
CA ARG A 20 -13.25 9.77 11.31
C ARG A 20 -11.96 9.64 12.12
N TYR A 21 -11.16 8.61 11.87
CA TYR A 21 -9.84 8.38 12.47
C TYR A 21 -8.69 8.77 11.53
N GLN A 22 -8.97 9.55 10.47
CA GLN A 22 -8.00 9.92 9.44
C GLN A 22 -7.38 8.69 8.77
N ALA A 23 -8.21 7.68 8.51
CA ALA A 23 -7.78 6.42 7.93
C ALA A 23 -8.59 6.04 6.69
N ALA A 24 -7.91 5.47 5.70
CA ALA A 24 -8.50 4.95 4.48
C ALA A 24 -8.01 3.53 4.20
N ILE A 25 -8.80 2.77 3.44
CA ILE A 25 -8.45 1.42 3.02
C ILE A 25 -7.94 1.47 1.59
N LEU A 26 -6.69 1.06 1.36
CA LEU A 26 -6.09 0.96 0.03
C LEU A 26 -5.99 -0.51 -0.40
N HIS A 27 -6.50 -0.81 -1.60
CA HIS A 27 -6.29 -2.12 -2.22
C HIS A 27 -4.81 -2.28 -2.62
N SER A 28 -4.08 -3.06 -1.85
CA SER A 28 -2.62 -3.14 -1.91
C SER A 28 -2.07 -4.44 -1.32
N SER A 29 -0.89 -4.85 -1.78
CA SER A 29 -0.05 -5.80 -1.04
C SER A 29 1.01 -5.01 -0.27
N ARG A 30 1.31 -5.44 0.96
CA ARG A 30 2.19 -4.71 1.89
C ARG A 30 3.34 -5.61 2.30
N ILE A 31 4.54 -5.04 2.26
CA ILE A 31 5.74 -5.66 2.84
C ILE A 31 6.37 -4.72 3.88
N LYS A 32 7.18 -5.26 4.79
CA LYS A 32 8.04 -4.51 5.71
C LYS A 32 9.50 -4.84 5.43
N ILE A 33 10.30 -3.80 5.21
CA ILE A 33 11.74 -3.89 4.96
C ILE A 33 12.42 -2.71 5.64
N CYS A 34 13.54 -2.94 6.34
CA CYS A 34 14.24 -1.92 7.12
C CYS A 34 13.31 -1.12 8.07
N GLY A 35 12.32 -1.80 8.68
CA GLY A 35 11.33 -1.17 9.58
C GLY A 35 10.29 -0.27 8.90
N LYS A 36 10.24 -0.22 7.57
CA LYS A 36 9.31 0.60 6.78
C LYS A 36 8.35 -0.26 5.97
N ALA A 37 7.10 0.17 5.86
CA ALA A 37 6.11 -0.44 4.99
C ALA A 37 6.22 0.07 3.55
N ILE A 38 6.32 -0.85 2.59
CA ILE A 38 6.20 -0.54 1.16
C ILE A 38 4.89 -1.13 0.65
N LEU A 39 4.06 -0.27 0.05
CA LEU A 39 2.73 -0.65 -0.43
C LEU A 39 2.74 -0.79 -1.96
N PHE A 40 2.39 -1.97 -2.46
CA PHE A 40 2.18 -2.21 -3.88
C PHE A 40 0.70 -2.08 -4.20
N THR A 41 0.33 -1.09 -5.01
CA THR A 41 -1.04 -0.89 -5.49
C THR A 41 -1.08 -0.83 -7.01
N ALA A 42 -2.21 -1.24 -7.58
CA ALA A 42 -2.48 -1.30 -9.01
C ALA A 42 -3.87 -1.90 -9.22
N PRO A 43 -4.47 -1.74 -10.41
CA PRO A 43 -5.64 -2.50 -10.79
C PRO A 43 -5.51 -4.01 -10.52
N SER A 44 -6.65 -4.68 -10.42
CA SER A 44 -6.69 -6.13 -10.22
C SER A 44 -5.86 -6.85 -11.28
N GLN A 45 -5.17 -7.93 -10.88
CA GLN A 45 -4.35 -8.80 -11.75
C GLN A 45 -3.07 -8.17 -12.33
N THR A 46 -2.68 -6.95 -11.93
CA THR A 46 -1.43 -6.34 -12.43
C THR A 46 -0.15 -6.91 -11.79
N GLY A 47 -0.23 -7.56 -10.63
CA GLY A 47 0.92 -8.26 -10.01
C GLY A 47 1.33 -7.80 -8.61
N LYS A 48 0.44 -7.16 -7.82
CA LYS A 48 0.71 -6.70 -6.45
C LYS A 48 1.31 -7.79 -5.54
N THR A 49 0.62 -8.93 -5.46
CA THR A 49 1.06 -10.09 -4.67
C THR A 49 2.35 -10.70 -5.23
N THR A 50 2.54 -10.66 -6.54
CA THR A 50 3.77 -11.12 -7.19
C THR A 50 4.96 -10.30 -6.73
N GLN A 51 4.87 -8.97 -6.75
CA GLN A 51 5.94 -8.09 -6.26
C GLN A 51 6.23 -8.32 -4.77
N ALA A 52 5.18 -8.40 -3.94
CA ALA A 52 5.37 -8.67 -2.51
C ALA A 52 6.11 -10.00 -2.24
N ARG A 53 5.80 -11.07 -3.01
CA ARG A 53 6.51 -12.36 -2.94
C ARG A 53 7.95 -12.28 -3.45
N LEU A 54 8.21 -11.52 -4.52
CA LEU A 54 9.57 -11.34 -5.04
C LEU A 54 10.46 -10.63 -4.03
N TRP A 55 9.93 -9.61 -3.35
CA TRP A 55 10.63 -8.92 -2.26
C TRP A 55 10.90 -9.83 -1.06
N ASN A 56 9.93 -10.65 -0.67
CA ASN A 56 10.15 -11.65 0.37
C ASN A 56 11.24 -12.66 -0.02
N LYS A 57 11.26 -13.11 -1.28
CA LYS A 57 12.22 -14.10 -1.77
C LYS A 57 13.65 -13.54 -1.91
N TYR A 58 13.81 -12.32 -2.42
CA TYR A 58 15.13 -11.80 -2.81
C TYR A 58 15.72 -10.79 -1.83
N GLU A 59 14.90 -10.15 -1.01
CA GLU A 59 15.31 -9.11 -0.07
C GLU A 59 14.91 -9.43 1.37
N ASN A 60 14.46 -10.67 1.64
CA ASN A 60 13.99 -11.12 2.94
C ASN A 60 12.94 -10.19 3.58
N ALA A 61 12.18 -9.45 2.76
CA ALA A 61 11.15 -8.55 3.26
C ALA A 61 10.03 -9.35 3.93
N GLU A 62 9.53 -8.86 5.06
CA GLU A 62 8.41 -9.49 5.74
C GLU A 62 7.13 -9.19 4.97
N LEU A 63 6.43 -10.23 4.54
CA LEU A 63 5.13 -10.08 3.89
C LEU A 63 4.09 -9.74 4.96
N LEU A 64 3.37 -8.62 4.83
CA LEU A 64 2.43 -8.15 5.85
C LEU A 64 0.96 -8.19 5.44
N SER A 65 0.63 -8.13 4.15
CA SER A 65 -0.75 -8.27 3.63
C SER A 65 -0.71 -8.47 2.11
N ASN A 66 -1.75 -9.11 1.56
CA ASN A 66 -1.85 -9.38 0.12
C ASN A 66 -3.00 -8.65 -0.59
N ASP A 67 -3.97 -8.08 0.13
CA ASP A 67 -5.20 -7.54 -0.49
C ASP A 67 -5.51 -6.10 -0.07
N ARG A 68 -5.63 -5.83 1.23
CA ARG A 68 -5.96 -4.50 1.74
C ARG A 68 -5.02 -4.07 2.85
N THR A 69 -4.77 -2.77 2.85
CA THR A 69 -4.00 -2.08 3.89
C THR A 69 -4.83 -0.90 4.37
N ILE A 70 -4.97 -0.77 5.68
CA ILE A 70 -5.46 0.48 6.28
C ILE A 70 -4.27 1.42 6.39
N ILE A 71 -4.43 2.64 5.89
CA ILE A 71 -3.43 3.70 5.99
C ILE A 71 -4.05 4.79 6.84
N ARG A 72 -3.36 5.20 7.90
CA ARG A 72 -3.85 6.20 8.86
C ARG A 72 -2.83 7.29 9.09
N GLN A 73 -3.29 8.53 9.07
CA GLN A 73 -2.53 9.67 9.54
C GLN A 73 -2.63 9.74 11.07
N SER A 74 -1.47 9.85 11.74
CA SER A 74 -1.38 10.02 13.19
C SER A 74 -0.14 10.81 13.55
N GLY A 75 -0.31 11.96 14.19
CA GLY A 75 0.81 12.78 14.68
C GLY A 75 1.76 13.26 13.58
N GLY A 76 1.24 13.61 12.40
CA GLY A 76 2.04 14.05 11.25
C GLY A 76 2.82 12.94 10.55
N LYS A 77 2.55 11.67 10.87
CA LYS A 77 3.12 10.50 10.20
C LYS A 77 2.01 9.58 9.70
N PHE A 78 2.36 8.73 8.74
CA PHE A 78 1.45 7.73 8.21
C PHE A 78 1.85 6.34 8.69
N MET A 79 0.89 5.64 9.27
CA MET A 79 1.02 4.27 9.75
C MET A 79 0.15 3.35 8.90
N THR A 80 0.61 2.12 8.71
CA THR A 80 -0.09 1.09 7.94
C THR A 80 -0.52 -0.05 8.86
N TYR A 81 -1.71 -0.60 8.63
CA TYR A 81 -2.30 -1.69 9.41
C TYR A 81 -2.89 -2.74 8.47
N GLY A 82 -2.97 -3.99 8.93
CA GLY A 82 -3.71 -5.04 8.24
C GLY A 82 -5.22 -4.78 8.29
N TYR A 83 -5.96 -5.25 7.29
CA TYR A 83 -7.42 -5.15 7.31
C TYR A 83 -8.03 -6.41 7.94
N PRO A 84 -8.77 -6.31 9.06
CA PRO A 84 -9.12 -7.47 9.90
C PRO A 84 -10.15 -8.44 9.31
N VAL A 85 -10.72 -8.13 8.13
CA VAL A 85 -11.88 -8.85 7.56
C VAL A 85 -11.62 -9.35 6.12
N ASP A 86 -10.42 -9.17 5.58
CA ASP A 86 -10.06 -9.87 4.35
C ASP A 86 -9.50 -11.26 4.70
N GLY A 87 -9.74 -12.25 3.85
CA GLY A 87 -9.29 -13.63 4.08
C GLY A 87 -7.77 -13.83 4.03
N SER A 88 -6.99 -12.79 4.36
CA SER A 88 -5.57 -12.91 4.65
C SER A 88 -5.37 -13.68 5.96
N SER A 89 -4.22 -14.35 6.10
CA SER A 89 -3.92 -15.12 7.31
C SER A 89 -4.03 -14.21 8.55
N PRO A 90 -4.65 -14.66 9.67
CA PRO A 90 -4.79 -13.88 10.90
C PRO A 90 -3.48 -13.24 11.40
N ALA A 91 -2.34 -13.84 11.06
CA ALA A 91 -1.00 -13.33 11.37
C ALA A 91 -0.73 -11.91 10.84
N TYR A 92 -1.41 -11.48 9.78
CA TYR A 92 -1.16 -10.20 9.09
C TYR A 92 -1.93 -9.00 9.67
N CYS A 93 -2.94 -9.25 10.50
CA CYS A 93 -3.85 -8.20 11.00
C CYS A 93 -3.25 -7.34 12.12
N ASN A 94 -2.30 -7.87 12.89
CA ASN A 94 -1.74 -7.20 14.07
C ASN A 94 -0.46 -6.41 13.79
N GLU A 95 0.14 -6.57 12.60
CA GLU A 95 1.40 -5.91 12.26
C GLU A 95 1.14 -4.47 11.78
N GLU A 96 1.55 -3.52 12.59
CA GLU A 96 1.64 -2.10 12.23
C GLU A 96 3.06 -1.75 11.76
N ALA A 97 3.15 -0.85 10.78
CA ALA A 97 4.44 -0.38 10.31
C ALA A 97 4.33 1.06 9.77
N PRO A 98 5.32 1.92 10.06
CA PRO A 98 5.38 3.26 9.48
C PRO A 98 5.52 3.18 7.97
N LEU A 99 4.78 4.02 7.25
CA LEU A 99 4.86 4.07 5.80
C LEU A 99 6.27 4.48 5.35
N GLY A 100 6.78 3.81 4.31
CA GLY A 100 7.98 4.22 3.59
C GLY A 100 7.62 4.83 2.24
N ALA A 101 6.91 4.07 1.41
CA ALA A 101 6.50 4.51 0.08
C ALA A 101 5.25 3.78 -0.42
N VAL A 102 4.58 4.39 -1.39
CA VAL A 102 3.56 3.72 -2.21
C VAL A 102 4.10 3.50 -3.62
N VAL A 103 3.95 2.29 -4.13
CA VAL A 103 4.44 1.88 -5.45
C VAL A 103 3.25 1.44 -6.29
N ILE A 104 2.99 2.19 -7.35
CA ILE A 104 1.95 1.91 -8.32
C ILE A 104 2.54 1.04 -9.44
N LEU A 105 2.03 -0.19 -9.58
CA LEU A 105 2.55 -1.13 -10.56
C LEU A 105 1.94 -0.90 -11.94
N LYS A 106 2.79 -1.03 -12.95
CA LYS A 106 2.40 -1.08 -14.36
C LYS A 106 3.16 -2.23 -15.02
N GLN A 107 2.46 -3.07 -15.78
CA GLN A 107 3.15 -4.08 -16.58
C GLN A 107 3.84 -3.41 -17.78
N GLY A 108 5.06 -3.86 -18.06
CA GLY A 108 5.79 -3.40 -19.23
C GLY A 108 6.95 -4.33 -19.58
N PRO A 109 7.53 -4.15 -20.77
CA PRO A 109 8.62 -5.00 -21.25
C PRO A 109 9.94 -4.75 -20.51
N GLU A 110 10.07 -3.63 -19.80
CA GLU A 110 11.30 -3.20 -19.12
C GLU A 110 11.02 -2.76 -17.68
N ASN A 111 12.02 -2.93 -16.82
CA ASN A 111 11.98 -2.51 -15.42
C ASN A 111 12.43 -1.05 -15.31
N ARG A 112 11.48 -0.16 -15.03
CA ARG A 112 11.74 1.28 -14.87
C ARG A 112 10.92 1.83 -13.72
N ILE A 113 11.57 2.66 -12.91
CA ILE A 113 10.95 3.36 -11.81
C ILE A 113 11.05 4.88 -11.98
N GLU A 114 9.96 5.56 -11.66
CA GLU A 114 9.89 7.02 -11.65
C GLU A 114 9.04 7.51 -10.49
N ARG A 115 9.42 8.65 -9.90
CA ARG A 115 8.56 9.34 -8.93
C ARG A 115 7.38 9.96 -9.69
N MET A 116 6.17 9.71 -9.21
CA MET A 116 4.96 10.18 -9.88
C MET A 116 4.71 11.65 -9.58
N ARG A 117 4.11 12.34 -10.56
CA ARG A 117 3.53 13.68 -10.34
C ARG A 117 2.21 13.54 -9.58
N MET A 118 1.98 14.48 -8.66
CA MET A 118 0.83 14.48 -7.74
C MET A 118 -0.51 14.20 -8.42
N PRO A 119 -0.92 14.86 -9.53
CA PRO A 119 -2.26 14.65 -10.08
C PRO A 119 -2.49 13.22 -10.58
N ARG A 120 -1.45 12.60 -11.15
CA ARG A 120 -1.53 11.24 -11.68
C ARG A 120 -1.49 10.19 -10.56
N ALA A 121 -0.65 10.40 -9.54
CA ALA A 121 -0.62 9.55 -8.36
C ALA A 121 -1.95 9.63 -7.60
N LEU A 122 -2.49 10.83 -7.37
CA LEU A 122 -3.77 11.02 -6.69
C LEU A 122 -4.89 10.26 -7.37
N LYS A 123 -5.03 10.39 -8.69
CA LYS A 123 -6.05 9.67 -9.46
C LYS A 123 -5.96 8.15 -9.21
N LEU A 124 -4.77 7.58 -9.33
CA LEU A 124 -4.58 6.14 -9.16
C LEU A 124 -4.80 5.70 -7.71
N LEU A 125 -4.39 6.50 -6.71
CA LEU A 125 -4.67 6.22 -5.31
C LEU A 125 -6.18 6.21 -5.04
N MET A 126 -6.91 7.23 -5.52
CA MET A 126 -8.37 7.30 -5.41
C MET A 126 -9.04 6.08 -6.06
N GLU A 127 -8.62 5.68 -7.26
CA GLU A 127 -9.14 4.49 -7.96
C GLU A 127 -8.89 3.17 -7.22
N GLN A 128 -7.80 3.08 -6.44
CA GLN A 128 -7.46 1.89 -5.66
C GLN A 128 -7.94 1.96 -4.21
N THR A 129 -8.59 3.06 -3.80
CA THR A 129 -9.14 3.21 -2.46
C THR A 129 -10.50 2.53 -2.38
N VAL A 130 -10.74 1.81 -1.28
CA VAL A 130 -12.07 1.28 -0.98
C VAL A 130 -12.88 2.39 -0.32
N SER A 131 -13.75 3.03 -1.10
CA SER A 131 -14.61 4.13 -0.65
C SER A 131 -16.03 3.99 -1.18
N ASP A 132 -16.95 4.74 -0.59
CA ASP A 132 -18.28 4.95 -1.18
C ASP A 132 -18.25 6.06 -2.23
N VAL A 133 -18.37 5.69 -3.51
CA VAL A 133 -18.28 6.64 -4.63
C VAL A 133 -19.42 7.66 -4.68
N TRP A 134 -20.50 7.42 -3.92
CA TRP A 134 -21.65 8.33 -3.83
C TRP A 134 -21.55 9.27 -2.64
N ASN A 135 -20.57 9.07 -1.74
CA ASN A 135 -20.36 9.89 -0.57
C ASN A 135 -19.28 10.95 -0.84
N CYS A 136 -19.71 12.15 -1.25
CA CYS A 136 -18.80 13.23 -1.60
C CYS A 136 -17.93 13.71 -0.42
N GLU A 137 -18.46 13.65 0.82
CA GLU A 137 -17.71 14.02 2.02
C GLU A 137 -16.56 13.03 2.27
N GLU A 138 -16.85 11.73 2.25
CA GLU A 138 -15.85 10.67 2.38
C GLU A 138 -14.77 10.77 1.30
N LEU A 139 -15.16 11.01 0.05
CA LEU A 139 -14.19 11.19 -1.05
C LEU A 139 -13.30 12.42 -0.85
N THR A 140 -13.83 13.51 -0.30
CA THR A 140 -13.08 14.74 -0.04
C THR A 140 -12.08 14.55 1.09
N GLU A 141 -12.48 13.86 2.16
CA GLU A 141 -11.60 13.52 3.28
C GLU A 141 -10.48 12.56 2.83
N ILE A 142 -10.82 11.53 2.04
CA ILE A 142 -9.84 10.60 1.46
C ILE A 142 -8.86 11.33 0.53
N GLN A 143 -9.37 12.24 -0.32
CA GLN A 143 -8.52 13.03 -1.20
C GLN A 143 -7.52 13.87 -0.41
N SER A 144 -7.97 14.53 0.65
CA SER A 144 -7.13 15.34 1.54
C SER A 144 -6.05 14.47 2.21
N LEU A 145 -6.43 13.30 2.71
CA LEU A 145 -5.52 12.32 3.29
C LEU A 145 -4.42 11.88 2.30
N TRP A 146 -4.77 11.65 1.02
CA TRP A 146 -3.78 11.30 0.00
C TRP A 146 -2.87 12.47 -0.39
N LEU A 147 -3.39 13.70 -0.43
CA LEU A 147 -2.56 14.88 -0.65
C LEU A 147 -1.50 15.02 0.44
N GLU A 148 -1.90 14.94 1.72
CA GLU A 148 -0.99 14.95 2.87
C GLU A 148 0.03 13.81 2.80
N LEU A 149 -0.40 12.60 2.45
CA LEU A 149 0.50 11.45 2.31
C LEU A 149 1.58 11.72 1.26
N MET A 150 1.20 12.23 0.09
CA MET A 150 2.15 12.42 -1.03
C MET A 150 3.09 13.61 -0.83
N GLU A 151 2.76 14.56 0.05
CA GLU A 151 3.68 15.61 0.51
C GLU A 151 4.83 15.02 1.34
N LEU A 152 4.53 14.02 2.17
CA LEU A 152 5.47 13.45 3.14
C LEU A 152 6.21 12.20 2.60
N TYR A 153 5.55 11.41 1.76
CA TYR A 153 6.05 10.11 1.30
C TYR A 153 6.09 10.04 -0.22
N PRO A 154 7.14 9.42 -0.80
CA PRO A 154 7.21 9.27 -2.24
C PRO A 154 6.19 8.24 -2.74
N VAL A 155 5.55 8.60 -3.86
CA VAL A 155 4.76 7.67 -4.67
C VAL A 155 5.49 7.41 -5.96
N TYR A 156 5.78 6.14 -6.23
CA TYR A 156 6.49 5.70 -7.42
C TYR A 156 5.56 5.00 -8.39
N GLN A 157 5.86 5.08 -9.68
CA GLN A 157 5.36 4.13 -10.66
C GLN A 157 6.49 3.16 -10.98
N LEU A 158 6.27 1.88 -10.73
CA LEU A 158 7.16 0.81 -11.16
C LEU A 158 6.55 0.13 -12.39
N THR A 159 7.15 0.39 -13.56
CA THR A 159 6.88 -0.41 -14.75
C THR A 159 7.79 -1.62 -14.70
N CYS A 160 7.24 -2.84 -14.68
CA CYS A 160 8.06 -4.02 -14.46
C CYS A 160 7.54 -5.32 -15.06
N ARG A 161 8.48 -6.25 -15.23
CA ARG A 161 8.24 -7.69 -15.35
C ARG A 161 8.26 -8.34 -13.96
N PRO A 162 7.73 -9.56 -13.79
CA PRO A 162 7.73 -10.26 -12.51
C PRO A 162 9.08 -10.98 -12.26
N ASP A 163 10.19 -10.25 -12.29
CA ASP A 163 11.55 -10.77 -12.16
C ASP A 163 12.34 -10.13 -11.00
N ARG A 164 13.57 -10.60 -10.78
CA ARG A 164 14.44 -10.12 -9.69
C ARG A 164 14.90 -8.69 -9.96
N GLU A 165 15.12 -8.36 -11.22
CA GLU A 165 15.57 -7.06 -11.69
C GLU A 165 14.55 -5.96 -11.36
N ALA A 166 13.25 -6.27 -11.34
CA ALA A 166 12.22 -5.35 -10.86
C ALA A 166 12.39 -4.98 -9.38
N VAL A 167 12.72 -5.97 -8.54
CA VAL A 167 12.99 -5.77 -7.11
C VAL A 167 14.21 -4.89 -6.92
N GLN A 168 15.30 -5.19 -7.64
CA GLN A 168 16.53 -4.42 -7.56
C GLN A 168 16.33 -2.96 -8.02
N CYS A 169 15.62 -2.76 -9.14
CA CYS A 169 15.29 -1.43 -9.66
C CYS A 169 14.54 -0.57 -8.64
N LEU A 170 13.55 -1.14 -7.95
CA LEU A 170 12.85 -0.44 -6.87
C LEU A 170 13.73 -0.24 -5.64
N LYS A 171 14.49 -1.25 -5.21
CA LYS A 171 15.39 -1.17 -4.04
C LYS A 171 16.40 -0.04 -4.19
N GLU A 172 17.11 0.02 -5.31
CA GLU A 172 18.09 1.07 -5.59
C GLU A 172 17.47 2.45 -5.48
N ARG A 173 16.25 2.61 -6.00
CA ARG A 173 15.53 3.88 -5.91
C ARG A 173 15.13 4.23 -4.48
N LEU A 174 14.63 3.27 -3.71
CA LEU A 174 14.23 3.48 -2.31
C LEU A 174 15.43 3.85 -1.44
N VAL A 175 16.58 3.23 -1.65
CA VAL A 175 17.84 3.57 -0.96
C VAL A 175 18.31 4.97 -1.37
N LYS A 176 18.36 5.25 -2.67
CA LYS A 176 18.79 6.56 -3.20
C LYS A 176 17.96 7.72 -2.68
N ASP A 177 16.64 7.52 -2.56
CA ASP A 177 15.73 8.54 -2.06
C ASP A 177 15.63 8.53 -0.51
N GLY A 178 16.41 7.71 0.19
CA GLY A 178 16.47 7.65 1.66
C GLY A 178 15.23 7.05 2.33
N VAL A 179 14.40 6.32 1.57
CA VAL A 179 13.18 5.69 2.09
C VAL A 179 13.52 4.50 2.99
N ILE A 180 14.49 3.70 2.55
CA ILE A 180 15.02 2.57 3.31
C ILE A 180 16.53 2.73 3.42
N ILE A 181 17.07 2.35 4.57
CA ILE A 181 18.50 2.35 4.84
C ILE A 181 18.82 0.92 5.26
N TYR A 182 19.67 0.25 4.49
CA TYR A 182 20.33 -0.95 4.98
C TYR A 182 21.37 -0.46 5.97
N GLY A 183 21.38 -1.00 7.19
CA GLY A 183 22.50 -0.76 8.08
C GLY A 183 23.78 -1.11 7.33
N ASP A 184 24.85 -0.34 7.56
CA ASP A 184 26.17 -0.88 7.30
C ASP A 184 26.24 -2.18 8.11
N ASP A 185 26.31 -3.32 7.42
CA ASP A 185 26.58 -4.60 8.08
C ASP A 185 27.99 -4.45 8.69
N ASP A 186 28.06 -4.18 10.00
CA ASP A 186 29.26 -4.35 10.83
C ASP A 186 29.62 -5.83 10.97
#